data_AF-A0A8B9LDU5-F1
#
_entry.id   AF-A0A8B9LDU5-F1
#
_cell.length_a   1.000
_cell.length_b   1.000
_cell.length_c   1.000
_cell.angle_alpha   90.00
_cell.angle_beta   90.00
_cell.angle_gamma   90.00
#
_symmetry.space_group_name_H-M   'P 1'
#
loop_
_entity.id
_entity.type
_entity.pdbx_description
1 polymer ?
#
loop_
_entity_poly.entity_id
_entity_poly.type
_entity_poly.pdbx_seq_one_letter_code
_entity_poly.pdbx_strand_id
1 'polypeptide(L)'
;MCGRTACTLAPDEIQKASSYRDRTGQRRRPQWKDGDEDKYRPSYNKSPQSSSPVLLSKRHFNKEAPVDECVLATMRWGLVPAWFRENDPSKMQYSTSNCRSEGLLEKKSYKDPLLKGQRCVILADGFYEWRRQEKDKQPFFIYFPQSQEAPGPSQRDEEEGADGKTVNEQTEGKAETKEDEEDSEWTGWRLLTIAGLFDCWAPPGGGEALYTYTVITVNASPNLQTIHDRMPAILDGEEEVRRWLDFGEVKSLEALKMLQSKSCVTFHPVSSLVNNSRNNSPECLQPVDPTVKKAPQTSASSKMMRSWLKTGSPVKRKEPENSETKGPEGKSPSQKQKPIGPLQQWLLGNSSSKRPRS
;
A
#
# COMPACT_ATOMS: atom_id res chain seq x y z
N MET A 1 7.78 -7.81 11.34
CA MET A 1 7.35 -8.44 10.07
C MET A 1 6.35 -7.48 9.49
N CYS A 2 6.54 -7.09 8.23
CA CYS A 2 5.70 -6.06 7.61
C CYS A 2 4.24 -6.51 7.52
N GLY A 3 3.38 -5.86 8.28
CA GLY A 3 1.93 -6.11 8.34
C GLY A 3 1.10 -4.91 7.90
N ARG A 4 1.73 -3.92 7.27
CA ARG A 4 1.05 -2.75 6.71
C ARG A 4 1.82 -2.15 5.55
N THR A 5 1.12 -1.72 4.51
CA THR A 5 1.70 -0.99 3.38
C THR A 5 0.86 0.23 3.03
N ALA A 6 1.46 1.16 2.29
CA ALA A 6 0.71 2.16 1.54
C ALA A 6 0.82 1.80 0.04
N CYS A 7 -0.26 2.01 -0.70
CA CYS A 7 -0.28 1.89 -2.16
C CYS A 7 -1.35 2.87 -2.64
N THR A 8 -0.93 4.06 -3.01
CA THR A 8 -1.80 5.24 -3.15
C THR A 8 -2.00 5.67 -4.59
N LEU A 9 -1.13 5.22 -5.51
CA LEU A 9 -1.28 5.46 -6.94
C LEU A 9 -2.59 4.88 -7.48
N ALA A 10 -3.22 5.63 -8.39
CA ALA A 10 -4.38 5.21 -9.14
C ALA A 10 -4.06 4.02 -10.06
N PRO A 11 -5.07 3.27 -10.56
CA PRO A 11 -4.82 2.09 -11.38
C PRO A 11 -3.98 2.36 -12.64
N ASP A 12 -4.20 3.48 -13.32
CA ASP A 12 -3.43 3.88 -14.51
C ASP A 12 -1.99 4.31 -14.15
N GLU A 13 -1.81 4.98 -13.01
CA GLU A 13 -0.50 5.34 -12.47
C GLU A 13 0.31 4.09 -12.08
N ILE A 14 -0.33 3.06 -11.52
CA ILE A 14 0.31 1.75 -11.25
C ILE A 14 0.80 1.12 -12.56
N GLN A 15 0.02 1.17 -13.65
CA GLN A 15 0.46 0.66 -14.95
C GLN A 15 1.70 1.40 -15.45
N LYS A 16 1.68 2.74 -15.40
CA LYS A 16 2.82 3.59 -15.82
C LYS A 16 4.06 3.30 -14.97
N ALA A 17 3.91 3.30 -13.65
CA ALA A 17 4.99 3.10 -12.67
C ALA A 17 5.58 1.67 -12.66
N SER A 18 4.87 0.69 -13.23
CA SER A 18 5.32 -0.70 -13.35
C SER A 18 5.72 -1.10 -14.77
N SER A 19 5.93 -0.12 -15.66
CA SER A 19 6.48 -0.36 -17.00
C SER A 19 7.86 -0.99 -16.91
N TYR A 20 8.13 -1.99 -17.74
CA TYR A 20 9.33 -2.84 -17.67
C TYR A 20 9.88 -3.11 -19.07
N ARG A 21 11.14 -3.56 -19.18
CA ARG A 21 11.68 -4.11 -20.42
C ARG A 21 11.49 -5.62 -20.50
N ASP A 22 10.96 -6.11 -21.62
CA ASP A 22 10.96 -7.55 -21.89
C ASP A 22 12.36 -8.07 -22.27
N ARG A 23 12.50 -9.38 -22.51
CA ARG A 23 13.78 -10.00 -22.88
C ARG A 23 14.41 -9.44 -24.15
N THR A 24 13.61 -8.84 -25.03
CA THR A 24 14.08 -8.23 -26.28
C THR A 24 14.57 -6.79 -26.06
N GLY A 25 14.41 -6.27 -24.83
CA GLY A 25 14.74 -4.90 -24.47
C GLY A 25 13.61 -3.90 -24.77
N GLN A 26 12.49 -4.36 -25.33
CA GLN A 26 11.34 -3.52 -25.66
C GLN A 26 10.63 -3.08 -24.38
N ARG A 27 10.35 -1.77 -24.26
CA ARG A 27 9.56 -1.22 -23.16
C ARG A 27 8.12 -1.71 -23.31
N ARG A 28 7.55 -2.20 -22.21
CA ARG A 28 6.19 -2.71 -22.11
C ARG A 28 5.51 -2.10 -20.91
N ARG A 29 4.21 -1.85 -21.04
CA ARG A 29 3.33 -1.46 -19.95
C ARG A 29 2.44 -2.66 -19.60
N PRO A 30 2.47 -3.16 -18.35
CA PRO A 30 1.63 -4.29 -17.97
C PRO A 30 0.16 -3.87 -18.01
N GLN A 31 -0.67 -4.75 -18.57
CA GLN A 31 -2.11 -4.58 -18.56
C GLN A 31 -2.69 -5.19 -17.30
N TRP A 32 -3.81 -4.65 -16.83
CA TRP A 32 -4.60 -5.32 -15.80
C TRP A 32 -5.19 -6.60 -16.37
N LYS A 33 -5.20 -7.66 -15.57
CA LYS A 33 -6.02 -8.83 -15.83
C LYS A 33 -7.49 -8.39 -15.84
N ASP A 34 -8.28 -8.95 -16.76
CA ASP A 34 -9.70 -8.62 -16.91
C ASP A 34 -10.45 -8.59 -15.56
N GLY A 35 -11.09 -7.44 -15.30
CA GLY A 35 -11.87 -7.14 -14.10
C GLY A 35 -11.06 -6.86 -12.83
N ASP A 36 -9.73 -6.98 -12.84
CA ASP A 36 -8.91 -6.77 -11.64
C ASP A 36 -8.60 -5.28 -11.38
N GLU A 37 -8.64 -4.43 -12.40
CA GLU A 37 -8.53 -2.96 -12.25
C GLU A 37 -9.63 -2.44 -11.30
N ASP A 38 -10.88 -2.85 -11.55
CA ASP A 38 -12.04 -2.50 -10.73
C ASP A 38 -12.00 -3.08 -9.32
N LYS A 39 -11.16 -4.08 -9.05
CA LYS A 39 -10.96 -4.65 -7.71
C LYS A 39 -9.93 -3.86 -6.89
N TYR A 40 -9.04 -3.11 -7.54
CA TYR A 40 -7.99 -2.36 -6.86
C TYR A 40 -8.54 -1.07 -6.23
N ARG A 41 -8.21 -0.85 -4.96
CA ARG A 41 -8.54 0.37 -4.23
C ARG A 41 -7.26 0.94 -3.60
N PRO A 42 -6.80 2.12 -4.06
CA PRO A 42 -5.69 2.81 -3.44
C PRO A 42 -5.96 3.12 -1.97
N SER A 43 -4.92 3.04 -1.12
CA SER A 43 -5.00 3.41 0.27
C SER A 43 -3.63 3.65 0.87
N TYR A 44 -3.58 4.63 1.77
CA TYR A 44 -2.43 4.94 2.61
C TYR A 44 -2.16 3.86 3.66
N ASN A 45 -3.07 2.89 3.88
CA ASN A 45 -2.99 2.02 5.05
C ASN A 45 -3.55 0.60 4.82
N LYS A 46 -3.01 -0.10 3.83
CA LYS A 46 -3.37 -1.49 3.49
C LYS A 46 -2.93 -2.45 4.60
N SER A 47 -3.83 -3.32 5.03
CA SER A 47 -3.56 -4.40 6.01
C SER A 47 -3.72 -5.78 5.36
N PRO A 48 -3.28 -6.86 6.03
CA PRO A 48 -3.73 -8.21 5.69
C PRO A 48 -5.23 -8.28 5.45
N GLN A 49 -5.62 -9.18 4.56
CA GLN A 49 -6.97 -9.41 4.03
C GLN A 49 -7.48 -8.34 3.06
N SER A 50 -6.83 -7.19 2.94
CA SER A 50 -7.09 -6.25 1.84
C SER A 50 -6.45 -6.73 0.52
N SER A 51 -6.86 -6.15 -0.60
CA SER A 51 -6.32 -6.47 -1.92
C SER A 51 -5.30 -5.43 -2.39
N SER A 52 -4.20 -5.87 -2.98
CA SER A 52 -3.12 -5.02 -3.48
C SER A 52 -2.74 -5.41 -4.91
N PRO A 53 -2.19 -4.48 -5.70
CA PRO A 53 -1.68 -4.78 -7.03
C PRO A 53 -0.41 -5.61 -6.92
N VAL A 54 -0.35 -6.66 -7.72
CA VAL A 54 0.86 -7.48 -7.89
C VAL A 54 1.16 -7.64 -9.37
N LEU A 55 2.44 -7.61 -9.71
CA LEU A 55 2.95 -7.96 -11.02
C LEU A 55 3.30 -9.46 -11.04
N LEU A 56 2.93 -10.17 -12.11
CA LEU A 56 3.28 -11.57 -12.31
C LEU A 56 3.37 -11.91 -13.79
N SER A 57 3.96 -13.06 -14.11
CA SER A 57 4.00 -13.57 -15.48
C SER A 57 2.58 -13.81 -16.02
N LYS A 58 2.27 -13.25 -17.20
CA LYS A 58 1.01 -13.45 -17.94
C LYS A 58 0.79 -14.92 -18.27
N ARG A 59 1.86 -15.71 -18.30
CA ARG A 59 1.82 -17.15 -18.57
C ARG A 59 1.00 -17.96 -17.55
N HIS A 60 0.75 -17.40 -16.37
CA HIS A 60 -0.16 -17.99 -15.40
C HIS A 60 -1.64 -17.96 -15.83
N PHE A 61 -2.00 -17.11 -16.80
CA PHE A 61 -3.37 -16.96 -17.30
C PHE A 61 -3.52 -17.36 -18.78
N ASN A 62 -2.45 -17.22 -19.56
CA ASN A 62 -2.41 -17.56 -20.98
C ASN A 62 -1.14 -18.39 -21.25
N LYS A 63 -1.26 -19.68 -21.56
CA LYS A 63 -0.10 -20.60 -21.64
C LYS A 63 0.81 -20.30 -22.82
N GLU A 64 0.27 -19.64 -23.83
CA GLU A 64 0.89 -19.24 -25.09
C GLU A 64 1.65 -17.91 -24.95
N ALA A 65 1.40 -17.13 -23.90
CA ALA A 65 2.10 -15.88 -23.65
C ALA A 65 3.60 -16.10 -23.34
N PRO A 66 4.49 -15.20 -23.78
CA PRO A 66 5.88 -15.17 -23.34
C PRO A 66 5.97 -15.11 -21.80
N VAL A 67 6.90 -15.87 -21.21
CA VAL A 67 6.97 -16.01 -19.75
C VAL A 67 7.44 -14.73 -19.04
N ASP A 68 8.16 -13.87 -19.74
CA ASP A 68 8.60 -12.55 -19.30
C ASP A 68 7.59 -11.43 -19.62
N GLU A 69 6.50 -11.74 -20.32
CA GLU A 69 5.37 -10.81 -20.42
C GLU A 69 4.64 -10.75 -19.07
N CYS A 70 4.51 -9.55 -18.51
CA CYS A 70 3.92 -9.34 -17.19
C CYS A 70 2.50 -8.80 -17.29
N VAL A 71 1.69 -9.12 -16.29
CA VAL A 71 0.32 -8.64 -16.11
C VAL A 71 0.16 -8.13 -14.68
N LEU A 72 -0.71 -7.13 -14.48
CA LEU A 72 -1.14 -6.67 -13.17
C LEU A 72 -2.38 -7.45 -12.73
N ALA A 73 -2.36 -7.97 -11.51
CA ALA A 73 -3.52 -8.59 -10.90
C ALA A 73 -3.78 -7.99 -9.51
N THR A 74 -5.05 -7.96 -9.13
CA THR A 74 -5.45 -7.53 -7.79
C THR A 74 -5.63 -8.77 -6.92
N MET A 75 -4.69 -8.98 -5.99
CA MET A 75 -4.69 -10.17 -5.14
C MET A 75 -4.92 -9.82 -3.68
N ARG A 76 -5.59 -10.72 -2.94
CA ARG A 76 -5.82 -10.57 -1.50
C ARG A 76 -4.53 -10.89 -0.72
N TRP A 77 -4.16 -10.02 0.22
CA TRP A 77 -3.04 -10.24 1.12
C TRP A 77 -3.38 -11.26 2.20
N GLY A 78 -2.66 -12.38 2.22
CA GLY A 78 -2.87 -13.49 3.14
C GLY A 78 -3.19 -14.74 2.35
N LEU A 79 -2.15 -15.55 2.08
CA LEU A 79 -2.23 -16.70 1.19
C LEU A 79 -3.23 -17.74 1.70
N VAL A 80 -4.16 -18.13 0.83
CA VAL A 80 -5.12 -19.22 1.03
C VAL A 80 -4.62 -20.37 0.16
N PRO A 81 -4.10 -21.46 0.76
CA PRO A 81 -3.57 -22.56 -0.02
C PRO A 81 -4.67 -23.24 -0.84
N ALA A 82 -4.35 -23.68 -2.06
CA ALA A 82 -5.31 -24.34 -2.95
C ALA A 82 -5.98 -25.59 -2.34
N TRP A 83 -5.34 -26.22 -1.35
CA TRP A 83 -5.87 -27.40 -0.65
C TRP A 83 -6.84 -27.06 0.49
N PHE A 84 -7.02 -25.78 0.84
CA PHE A 84 -7.91 -25.35 1.92
C PHE A 84 -9.37 -25.69 1.61
N ARG A 85 -10.09 -26.27 2.59
CA ARG A 85 -11.40 -26.91 2.37
C ARG A 85 -12.60 -26.19 3.00
N GLU A 86 -12.39 -25.10 3.74
CA GLU A 86 -13.51 -24.30 4.23
C GLU A 86 -14.00 -23.35 3.15
N ASN A 87 -15.31 -23.08 3.09
CA ASN A 87 -15.90 -22.15 2.12
C ASN A 87 -15.54 -20.68 2.36
N ASP A 88 -15.01 -20.34 3.55
CA ASP A 88 -14.65 -18.98 3.90
C ASP A 88 -13.14 -18.88 4.23
N PRO A 89 -12.36 -18.13 3.44
CA PRO A 89 -10.94 -17.84 3.69
C PRO A 89 -10.64 -17.25 5.08
N SER A 90 -11.61 -16.59 5.71
CA SER A 90 -11.46 -16.01 7.05
C SER A 90 -11.25 -17.07 8.14
N LYS A 91 -11.68 -18.32 7.88
CA LYS A 91 -11.53 -19.46 8.79
C LYS A 91 -10.12 -20.05 8.85
N MET A 92 -9.17 -19.53 8.07
CA MET A 92 -7.77 -19.91 8.17
C MET A 92 -7.25 -19.67 9.59
N GLN A 93 -6.81 -20.74 10.26
CA GLN A 93 -6.43 -20.69 11.68
C GLN A 93 -5.05 -20.06 11.95
N TYR A 94 -4.25 -19.87 10.91
CA TYR A 94 -2.90 -19.32 11.03
C TYR A 94 -2.67 -18.20 10.01
N SER A 95 -1.84 -17.24 10.39
CA SER A 95 -1.51 -16.12 9.51
C SER A 95 -0.56 -16.54 8.40
N THR A 96 -0.94 -16.19 7.18
CA THR A 96 -0.19 -16.38 5.93
C THR A 96 0.08 -15.05 5.25
N SER A 97 0.05 -13.95 6.00
CA SER A 97 0.41 -12.62 5.49
C SER A 97 1.89 -12.51 5.15
N ASN A 98 2.74 -13.23 5.88
CA ASN A 98 4.16 -13.31 5.65
C ASN A 98 4.64 -14.76 5.65
N CYS A 99 5.68 -15.03 4.87
CA CYS A 99 6.45 -16.27 4.93
C CYS A 99 7.93 -15.94 5.09
N ARG A 100 8.63 -16.65 5.97
CA ARG A 100 10.08 -16.51 6.16
C ARG A 100 10.81 -17.20 5.01
N SER A 101 11.82 -16.55 4.41
CA SER A 101 12.58 -17.11 3.29
C SER A 101 13.23 -18.46 3.65
N GLU A 102 13.67 -18.61 4.89
CA GLU A 102 14.31 -19.82 5.40
C GLU A 102 13.40 -21.05 5.36
N GLY A 103 12.08 -20.87 5.49
CA GLY A 103 11.10 -21.97 5.60
C GLY A 103 10.27 -22.22 4.34
N LEU A 104 10.66 -21.64 3.19
CA LEU A 104 9.87 -21.71 1.95
C LEU A 104 9.76 -23.14 1.39
N LEU A 105 10.84 -23.93 1.46
CA LEU A 105 10.89 -25.30 0.91
C LEU A 105 10.33 -26.36 1.86
N GLU A 106 10.10 -26.00 3.12
CA GLU A 106 9.66 -26.92 4.18
C GLU A 106 8.14 -26.92 4.33
N LYS A 107 7.53 -25.74 4.25
CA LYS A 107 6.10 -25.55 4.48
C LYS A 107 5.32 -25.77 3.20
N LYS A 108 4.43 -26.77 3.18
CA LYS A 108 3.60 -27.11 2.02
C LYS A 108 2.84 -25.92 1.42
N SER A 109 2.31 -25.03 2.27
CA SER A 109 1.59 -23.81 1.84
C SER A 109 2.43 -22.84 0.98
N TYR A 110 3.76 -22.95 1.01
CA TYR A 110 4.68 -22.09 0.26
C TYR A 110 5.54 -22.87 -0.75
N LYS A 111 5.91 -24.11 -0.40
CA LYS A 111 6.68 -25.01 -1.27
C LYS A 111 5.94 -25.29 -2.57
N ASP A 112 4.67 -25.70 -2.49
CA ASP A 112 3.91 -26.10 -3.67
C ASP A 112 3.75 -24.91 -4.65
N PRO A 113 3.36 -23.69 -4.18
CA PRO A 113 3.33 -22.53 -5.06
C PRO A 113 4.68 -22.13 -5.66
N LEU A 114 5.75 -22.16 -4.86
CA LEU A 114 7.11 -21.84 -5.31
C LEU A 114 7.58 -22.80 -6.42
N LEU A 115 7.27 -24.10 -6.32
CA LEU A 115 7.63 -25.11 -7.32
C LEU A 115 6.77 -25.01 -8.59
N LYS A 116 5.53 -24.53 -8.48
CA LYS A 116 4.67 -24.20 -9.62
C LYS A 116 5.04 -22.88 -10.31
N GLY A 117 6.05 -22.18 -9.81
CA GLY A 117 6.46 -20.88 -10.32
C GLY A 117 5.51 -19.74 -9.98
N GLN A 118 4.60 -19.90 -9.01
CA GLN A 118 3.63 -18.88 -8.58
C GLN A 118 4.29 -17.76 -7.78
N ARG A 119 5.20 -17.04 -8.44
CA ARG A 119 5.98 -15.91 -7.91
C ARG A 119 5.36 -14.61 -8.42
N CYS A 120 5.20 -13.65 -7.52
CA CYS A 120 4.68 -12.33 -7.85
C CYS A 120 5.56 -11.23 -7.23
N VAL A 121 5.43 -10.01 -7.75
CA VAL A 121 6.00 -8.81 -7.15
C VAL A 121 4.86 -7.94 -6.63
N ILE A 122 4.80 -7.77 -5.32
CA ILE A 122 3.82 -6.92 -4.66
C ILE A 122 4.29 -5.47 -4.80
N LEU A 123 3.40 -4.62 -5.30
CA LEU A 123 3.66 -3.21 -5.50
C LEU A 123 3.11 -2.40 -4.32
N ALA A 124 3.90 -1.46 -3.82
CA ALA A 124 3.54 -0.57 -2.74
C ALA A 124 4.31 0.75 -2.86
N ASP A 125 3.80 1.84 -2.31
CA ASP A 125 4.58 3.07 -2.17
C ASP A 125 5.73 2.85 -1.18
N GLY A 126 5.44 2.03 -0.16
CA GLY A 126 6.33 1.60 0.91
C GLY A 126 5.58 0.75 1.94
N PHE A 127 6.27 0.36 3.01
CA PHE A 127 5.69 -0.41 4.11
C PHE A 127 5.89 0.28 5.45
N TYR A 128 5.03 -0.06 6.42
CA TYR A 128 5.20 0.42 7.79
C TYR A 128 5.81 -0.66 8.67
N GLU A 129 6.62 -0.23 9.64
CA GLU A 129 7.12 -1.08 10.70
C GLU A 129 7.23 -0.32 12.01
N TRP A 130 7.07 -1.02 13.13
CA TRP A 130 6.97 -0.42 14.45
C TRP A 130 8.21 -0.73 15.29
N ARG A 131 9.02 0.29 15.56
CA ARG A 131 10.12 0.19 16.52
C ARG A 131 9.56 0.12 17.93
N ARG A 132 9.87 -0.97 18.63
CA ARG A 132 9.50 -1.13 20.05
C ARG A 132 10.33 -0.20 20.93
N GLN A 133 9.66 0.49 21.84
CA GLN A 133 10.25 1.25 22.94
C GLN A 133 9.67 0.70 24.26
N GLU A 134 10.21 1.10 25.41
CA GLU A 134 9.82 0.53 26.72
C GLU A 134 8.31 0.55 27.00
N LYS A 135 7.61 1.61 26.57
CA LYS A 135 6.18 1.82 26.87
C LYS A 135 5.28 1.95 25.64
N ASP A 136 5.85 2.18 24.47
CA ASP A 136 5.12 2.48 23.24
C ASP A 136 5.83 1.93 22.00
N LYS A 137 5.19 2.08 20.84
CA LYS A 137 5.78 1.75 19.54
C LYS A 137 5.79 2.98 18.64
N GLN A 138 6.94 3.29 18.06
CA GLN A 138 7.07 4.34 17.05
C GLN A 138 6.90 3.72 15.66
N PRO A 139 5.85 4.04 14.90
CA PRO A 139 5.74 3.63 13.50
C PRO A 139 6.72 4.40 12.61
N PHE A 140 7.27 3.70 11.62
CA PHE A 140 8.09 4.24 10.55
C PHE A 140 7.46 3.89 9.21
N PHE A 141 7.58 4.78 8.24
CA PHE A 141 7.32 4.47 6.83
C PHE A 141 8.66 4.24 6.13
N ILE A 142 8.78 3.12 5.42
CA ILE A 142 10.01 2.61 4.82
C ILE A 142 9.77 2.38 3.32
N TYR A 143 10.61 2.96 2.47
CA TYR A 143 10.39 3.06 1.02
C TYR A 143 11.73 3.18 0.27
N PHE A 144 11.73 2.98 -1.05
CA PHE A 144 12.90 3.28 -1.86
C PHE A 144 13.23 4.79 -1.80
N PRO A 145 14.50 5.21 -1.81
CA PRO A 145 14.86 6.59 -2.08
C PRO A 145 14.21 7.06 -3.40
N GLN A 146 13.62 8.25 -3.36
CA GLN A 146 12.92 8.87 -4.48
C GLN A 146 13.86 9.88 -5.19
N SER A 147 13.70 10.07 -6.49
CA SER A 147 14.37 11.14 -7.23
C SER A 147 13.83 12.50 -6.75
N GLN A 148 14.68 13.55 -6.77
CA GLN A 148 14.30 14.88 -6.27
C GLN A 148 13.19 15.55 -7.09
N GLU A 149 12.85 15.02 -8.26
CA GLU A 149 11.83 15.53 -9.18
C GLU A 149 10.50 14.75 -9.12
N ALA A 150 10.43 13.66 -8.35
CA ALA A 150 9.21 12.87 -8.27
C ALA A 150 8.13 13.60 -7.45
N PRO A 151 6.94 13.89 -8.01
CA PRO A 151 5.82 14.36 -7.20
C PRO A 151 5.49 13.31 -6.13
N GLY A 152 5.40 13.76 -4.87
CA GLY A 152 4.98 12.91 -3.76
C GLY A 152 3.56 12.34 -3.96
N PRO A 153 3.13 11.38 -3.12
CA PRO A 153 1.82 10.74 -3.25
C PRO A 153 0.71 11.80 -3.34
N SER A 154 -0.06 11.73 -4.43
CA SER A 154 -1.00 12.76 -4.89
C SER A 154 -2.03 13.10 -3.81
N GLN A 155 -2.13 14.40 -3.48
CA GLN A 155 -3.26 14.93 -2.72
C GLN A 155 -4.36 15.21 -3.75
N ARG A 156 -5.47 14.47 -3.68
CA ARG A 156 -6.69 14.82 -4.41
C ARG A 156 -7.49 15.78 -3.56
N ASP A 157 -7.56 17.04 -3.98
CA ASP A 157 -8.62 17.95 -3.55
C ASP A 157 -9.91 17.56 -4.30
N GLU A 158 -10.98 17.32 -3.54
CA GLU A 158 -12.32 17.10 -4.07
C GLU A 158 -12.89 18.45 -4.50
N GLU A 159 -13.04 18.71 -5.80
CA GLU A 159 -13.89 19.79 -6.30
C GLU A 159 -15.25 19.23 -6.74
N GLU A 160 -16.27 19.58 -5.96
CA GLU A 160 -17.69 19.41 -6.31
C GLU A 160 -18.07 20.33 -7.47
N GLY A 161 -18.84 19.79 -8.41
CA GLY A 161 -19.30 20.50 -9.61
C GLY A 161 -20.36 21.56 -9.34
N ALA A 162 -20.35 22.59 -10.19
CA ALA A 162 -21.50 23.46 -10.45
C ALA A 162 -21.49 23.98 -11.90
N ASP A 163 -22.61 23.72 -12.56
CA ASP A 163 -23.17 24.17 -13.84
C ASP A 163 -22.52 25.31 -14.66
N GLY A 164 -22.26 24.99 -15.94
CA GLY A 164 -22.97 25.55 -17.10
C GLY A 164 -22.67 26.97 -17.61
N LYS A 165 -21.96 27.09 -18.74
CA LYS A 165 -22.49 27.65 -20.02
C LYS A 165 -21.43 27.71 -21.13
N THR A 166 -21.91 27.43 -22.34
CA THR A 166 -21.31 27.53 -23.67
C THR A 166 -20.82 28.94 -24.04
N VAL A 167 -19.63 29.03 -24.65
CA VAL A 167 -19.33 29.90 -25.81
C VAL A 167 -18.25 29.24 -26.69
N ASN A 168 -18.56 29.13 -27.98
CA ASN A 168 -17.64 28.74 -29.07
C ASN A 168 -16.63 29.87 -29.32
N GLU A 169 -15.34 29.55 -29.44
CA GLU A 169 -14.45 30.30 -30.34
C GLU A 169 -13.34 29.39 -30.87
N GLN A 170 -13.19 29.42 -32.19
CA GLN A 170 -12.23 28.66 -32.97
C GLN A 170 -10.82 29.19 -32.67
N THR A 171 -9.89 28.29 -32.39
CA THR A 171 -8.47 28.56 -32.61
C THR A 171 -7.80 27.28 -33.08
N GLU A 172 -7.35 27.31 -34.34
CA GLU A 172 -6.48 26.31 -34.94
C GLU A 172 -5.16 26.26 -34.18
N GLY A 173 -4.80 25.08 -33.65
CA GLY A 173 -3.54 24.87 -32.96
C GLY A 173 -3.27 23.39 -32.76
N LYS A 174 -2.40 22.84 -33.62
CA LYS A 174 -1.67 21.57 -33.50
C LYS A 174 -2.38 20.42 -32.80
N ALA A 175 -2.79 19.43 -33.60
CA ALA A 175 -2.97 18.07 -33.13
C ALA A 175 -1.63 17.56 -32.56
N GLU A 176 -1.50 17.61 -31.24
CA GLU A 176 -0.54 16.79 -30.52
C GLU A 176 -0.98 15.33 -30.67
N THR A 177 -0.14 14.58 -31.37
CA THR A 177 -0.28 13.16 -31.61
C THR A 177 -0.34 12.43 -30.28
N LYS A 178 -1.45 11.72 -30.00
CA LYS A 178 -1.62 10.81 -28.84
C LYS A 178 -0.52 9.73 -28.74
N GLU A 179 0.29 9.58 -29.77
CA GLU A 179 1.40 8.63 -29.86
C GLU A 179 2.64 9.07 -29.05
N ASP A 180 2.81 10.38 -28.77
CA ASP A 180 4.01 10.88 -28.09
C ASP A 180 3.95 10.75 -26.55
N GLU A 181 2.77 10.56 -25.95
CA GLU A 181 2.63 10.39 -24.49
C GLU A 181 2.87 8.93 -24.03
N GLU A 182 2.75 7.94 -24.91
CA GLU A 182 2.81 6.52 -24.53
C GLU A 182 4.22 6.03 -24.14
N ASP A 183 5.26 6.70 -24.63
CA ASP A 183 6.67 6.28 -24.47
C ASP A 183 7.46 7.14 -23.47
N SER A 184 6.79 8.09 -22.79
CA SER A 184 7.43 8.90 -21.75
C SER A 184 7.79 8.06 -20.53
N GLU A 185 9.03 8.18 -20.04
CA GLU A 185 9.50 7.47 -18.86
C GLU A 185 8.78 7.96 -17.60
N TRP A 186 8.31 7.04 -16.75
CA TRP A 186 7.63 7.39 -15.50
C TRP A 186 8.54 8.20 -14.59
N THR A 187 8.13 9.45 -14.30
CA THR A 187 8.86 10.37 -13.42
C THR A 187 8.26 10.48 -12.02
N GLY A 188 7.14 9.80 -11.75
CA GLY A 188 6.45 9.83 -10.47
C GLY A 188 7.10 8.96 -9.40
N TRP A 189 6.32 8.63 -8.36
CA TRP A 189 6.80 7.83 -7.23
C TRP A 189 7.36 6.47 -7.67
N ARG A 190 8.59 6.16 -7.24
CA ARG A 190 9.22 4.85 -7.42
C ARG A 190 8.61 3.85 -6.43
N LEU A 191 7.77 2.96 -6.94
CA LEU A 191 7.14 1.90 -6.17
C LEU A 191 8.16 0.93 -5.58
N LEU A 192 7.94 0.55 -4.34
CA LEU A 192 8.59 -0.57 -3.68
C LEU A 192 8.11 -1.89 -4.28
N THR A 193 9.08 -2.71 -4.69
CA THR A 193 8.89 -4.01 -5.34
C THR A 193 9.27 -5.13 -4.38
N ILE A 194 8.25 -5.84 -3.86
CA ILE A 194 8.41 -6.84 -2.80
C ILE A 194 8.18 -8.24 -3.36
N ALA A 195 9.13 -9.16 -3.15
CA ALA A 195 8.97 -10.55 -3.55
C ALA A 195 7.83 -11.23 -2.75
N GLY A 196 6.89 -11.82 -3.49
CA GLY A 196 5.78 -12.59 -2.95
C GLY A 196 5.63 -13.95 -3.62
N LEU A 197 4.90 -14.83 -2.95
CA LEU A 197 4.31 -16.02 -3.54
C LEU A 197 2.80 -15.85 -3.55
N PHE A 198 2.15 -16.37 -4.59
CA PHE A 198 0.71 -16.41 -4.68
C PHE A 198 0.19 -17.84 -4.80
N ASP A 199 -1.07 -18.05 -4.44
CA ASP A 199 -1.78 -19.28 -4.77
C ASP A 199 -3.21 -18.94 -5.24
N CYS A 200 -3.83 -19.89 -5.93
CA CYS A 200 -5.18 -19.80 -6.46
C CYS A 200 -6.06 -20.82 -5.74
N TRP A 201 -7.06 -20.34 -5.01
CA TRP A 201 -7.98 -21.16 -4.24
C TRP A 201 -9.39 -21.07 -4.82
N ALA A 202 -9.95 -22.22 -5.19
CA ALA A 202 -11.35 -22.31 -5.62
C ALA A 202 -12.24 -22.68 -4.42
N PRO A 203 -13.29 -21.90 -4.12
CA PRO A 203 -14.22 -22.22 -3.04
C PRO A 203 -14.86 -23.61 -3.25
N PRO A 204 -14.83 -24.51 -2.25
CA PRO A 204 -15.46 -25.84 -2.37
C PRO A 204 -16.96 -25.79 -2.66
N GLY A 205 -17.66 -24.78 -2.15
CA GLY A 205 -19.07 -24.51 -2.43
C GLY A 205 -19.36 -23.86 -3.80
N GLY A 206 -18.34 -23.66 -4.65
CA GLY A 206 -18.45 -22.96 -5.92
C GLY A 206 -18.24 -21.44 -5.79
N GLY A 207 -17.87 -20.80 -6.89
CA GLY A 207 -17.57 -19.36 -6.96
C GLY A 207 -16.36 -19.03 -7.83
N GLU A 208 -16.03 -17.74 -7.95
CA GLU A 208 -14.79 -17.29 -8.62
C GLU A 208 -13.57 -17.75 -7.81
N ALA A 209 -12.52 -18.16 -8.51
CA ALA A 209 -11.26 -18.51 -7.87
C ALA A 209 -10.61 -17.27 -7.24
N LEU A 210 -10.15 -17.42 -6.01
CA LEU A 210 -9.51 -16.36 -5.25
C LEU A 210 -7.98 -16.45 -5.39
N TYR A 211 -7.39 -15.38 -5.91
CA TYR A 211 -5.95 -15.20 -5.94
C TYR A 211 -5.48 -14.48 -4.68
N THR A 212 -4.54 -15.09 -3.98
CA THR A 212 -4.03 -14.57 -2.70
C THR A 212 -2.51 -14.65 -2.66
N TYR A 213 -1.87 -13.74 -1.92
CA TYR A 213 -0.42 -13.70 -1.81
C TYR A 213 0.09 -13.65 -0.37
N THR A 214 1.34 -14.05 -0.20
CA THR A 214 2.14 -13.86 1.03
C THR A 214 3.37 -13.02 0.72
N VAL A 215 3.77 -12.15 1.66
CA VAL A 215 5.02 -11.40 1.57
C VAL A 215 6.17 -12.27 2.05
N ILE A 216 7.21 -12.43 1.24
CA ILE A 216 8.44 -13.09 1.70
C ILE A 216 9.20 -12.12 2.61
N THR A 217 9.67 -12.61 3.75
CA THR A 217 10.48 -11.84 4.71
C THR A 217 11.86 -12.44 4.87
N VAL A 218 12.85 -11.58 5.06
CA VAL A 218 14.26 -11.89 5.32
C VAL A 218 14.70 -11.19 6.62
N ASN A 219 15.93 -11.45 7.08
CA ASN A 219 16.53 -10.68 8.18
C ASN A 219 16.61 -9.20 7.78
N ALA A 220 16.46 -8.30 8.74
CA ALA A 220 16.60 -6.87 8.48
C ALA A 220 18.04 -6.50 8.10
N SER A 221 18.19 -5.63 7.11
CA SER A 221 19.46 -5.00 6.76
C SER A 221 19.95 -4.09 7.89
N PRO A 222 21.26 -3.79 7.99
CA PRO A 222 21.82 -3.03 9.10
C PRO A 222 21.12 -1.69 9.39
N ASN A 223 20.67 -0.97 8.35
CA ASN A 223 19.93 0.29 8.49
C ASN A 223 18.54 0.13 9.13
N LEU A 224 17.91 -1.05 9.02
CA LEU A 224 16.57 -1.33 9.55
C LEU A 224 16.56 -2.15 10.84
N GLN A 225 17.68 -2.77 11.23
CA GLN A 225 17.76 -3.62 12.43
C GLN A 225 17.37 -2.88 13.71
N THR A 226 17.60 -1.55 13.77
CA THR A 226 17.19 -0.72 14.91
C THR A 226 15.67 -0.53 15.01
N ILE A 227 14.93 -0.78 13.92
CA ILE A 227 13.47 -0.70 13.85
C ILE A 227 12.85 -2.08 14.11
N HIS A 228 13.32 -3.12 13.40
CA HIS A 228 12.82 -4.48 13.52
C HIS A 228 13.88 -5.50 13.04
N ASP A 229 13.83 -6.74 13.54
CA ASP A 229 14.73 -7.84 13.14
C ASP A 229 14.43 -8.44 11.75
N ARG A 230 13.31 -8.05 11.10
CA ARG A 230 12.84 -8.61 9.83
C ARG A 230 12.40 -7.51 8.88
N MET A 231 12.56 -7.74 7.58
CA MET A 231 12.09 -6.86 6.52
C MET A 231 11.48 -7.69 5.36
N PRO A 232 10.65 -7.09 4.50
CA PRO A 232 10.26 -7.74 3.23
C PRO A 232 11.49 -8.04 2.37
N ALA A 233 11.44 -9.11 1.60
CA ALA A 233 12.43 -9.39 0.57
C ALA A 233 12.20 -8.42 -0.61
N ILE A 234 13.06 -7.40 -0.70
CA ILE A 234 12.95 -6.34 -1.71
C ILE A 234 13.72 -6.75 -2.96
N LEU A 235 13.10 -6.54 -4.13
CA LEU A 235 13.71 -6.71 -5.44
C LEU A 235 14.06 -5.32 -5.97
N ASP A 236 15.35 -5.01 -6.10
CA ASP A 236 15.83 -3.68 -6.46
C ASP A 236 16.23 -3.64 -7.95
N GLY A 237 15.39 -2.99 -8.75
CA GLY A 237 15.59 -2.80 -10.19
C GLY A 237 14.88 -3.82 -11.08
N GLU A 238 14.77 -3.47 -12.36
CA GLU A 238 14.02 -4.26 -13.36
C GLU A 238 14.56 -5.69 -13.51
N GLU A 239 15.89 -5.87 -13.48
CA GLU A 239 16.50 -7.20 -13.66
C GLU A 239 16.14 -8.18 -12.55
N GLU A 240 16.10 -7.75 -11.29
CA GLU A 240 15.69 -8.62 -10.19
C GLU A 240 14.19 -8.91 -10.24
N VAL A 241 13.36 -7.92 -10.59
CA VAL A 241 11.93 -8.12 -10.81
C VAL A 241 11.71 -9.14 -11.92
N ARG A 242 12.35 -8.96 -13.08
CA ARG A 242 12.25 -9.84 -14.25
C ARG A 242 12.66 -11.27 -13.90
N ARG A 243 13.83 -11.46 -13.30
CA ARG A 243 14.32 -12.79 -12.89
C ARG A 243 13.43 -13.45 -11.85
N TRP A 244 12.85 -12.67 -10.93
CA TRP A 244 11.88 -13.21 -9.98
C TRP A 244 10.59 -13.62 -10.66
N LEU A 245 10.08 -12.90 -11.66
CA LEU A 245 8.83 -13.24 -12.34
C LEU A 245 8.98 -14.33 -13.41
N ASP A 246 10.16 -14.46 -14.02
CA ASP A 246 10.43 -15.45 -15.07
C ASP A 246 10.62 -16.85 -14.49
N PHE A 247 9.52 -17.54 -14.20
CA PHE A 247 9.55 -18.92 -13.71
C PHE A 247 9.86 -19.95 -14.79
N GLY A 248 9.87 -19.56 -16.07
CA GLY A 248 10.21 -20.42 -17.19
C GLY A 248 11.71 -20.66 -17.29
N GLU A 249 12.50 -19.60 -17.16
CA GLU A 249 13.96 -19.66 -17.24
C GLU A 249 14.62 -19.72 -15.85
N VAL A 250 14.06 -19.01 -14.85
CA VAL A 250 14.63 -18.96 -13.50
C VAL A 250 13.96 -20.01 -12.61
N LYS A 251 14.67 -21.12 -12.43
CA LYS A 251 14.27 -22.22 -11.53
C LYS A 251 14.13 -21.74 -10.09
N SER A 252 13.26 -22.39 -9.32
CA SER A 252 12.92 -21.98 -7.96
C SER A 252 14.14 -21.85 -7.03
N LEU A 253 15.11 -22.77 -7.10
CA LEU A 253 16.33 -22.69 -6.28
C LEU A 253 17.22 -21.49 -6.61
N GLU A 254 17.28 -21.08 -7.88
CA GLU A 254 18.01 -19.87 -8.29
C GLU A 254 17.26 -18.62 -7.86
N ALA A 255 15.93 -18.61 -7.98
CA ALA A 255 15.09 -17.50 -7.51
C ALA A 255 15.25 -17.27 -6.00
N LEU A 256 15.36 -18.34 -5.19
CA LEU A 256 15.57 -18.24 -3.75
C LEU A 256 16.86 -17.50 -3.38
N LYS A 257 17.92 -17.58 -4.19
CA LYS A 257 19.19 -16.88 -3.92
C LYS A 257 19.06 -15.36 -3.93
N MET A 258 18.02 -14.84 -4.58
CA MET A 258 17.71 -13.41 -4.66
C MET A 258 17.09 -12.86 -3.37
N LEU A 259 16.59 -13.73 -2.49
CA LEU A 259 15.89 -13.37 -1.25
C LEU A 259 16.89 -13.03 -0.13
N GLN A 260 17.52 -11.88 -0.26
CA GLN A 260 18.53 -11.37 0.69
C GLN A 260 18.13 -10.01 1.23
N SER A 261 18.66 -9.65 2.41
CA SER A 261 18.51 -8.32 3.00
C SER A 261 19.28 -7.29 2.19
N LYS A 262 18.67 -6.14 1.90
CA LYS A 262 19.30 -5.06 1.12
C LYS A 262 19.12 -3.73 1.84
N SER A 263 20.17 -2.91 1.86
CA SER A 263 20.13 -1.56 2.44
C SER A 263 19.65 -0.51 1.42
N CYS A 264 18.83 -0.90 0.44
CA CYS A 264 18.35 -0.07 -0.67
C CYS A 264 17.14 0.83 -0.30
N VAL A 265 16.77 0.90 0.98
CA VAL A 265 15.61 1.67 1.45
C VAL A 265 15.99 2.78 2.41
N THR A 266 15.18 3.82 2.43
CA THR A 266 15.19 4.90 3.41
C THR A 266 13.90 4.87 4.23
N PHE A 267 13.83 5.66 5.30
CA PHE A 267 12.68 5.71 6.17
C PHE A 267 12.57 7.00 6.95
N HIS A 268 11.37 7.30 7.43
CA HIS A 268 11.13 8.36 8.42
C HIS A 268 10.03 7.92 9.42
N PRO A 269 10.07 8.43 10.66
CA PRO A 269 9.00 8.20 11.64
C PRO A 269 7.70 8.86 11.19
N VAL A 270 6.56 8.20 11.44
CA VAL A 270 5.22 8.72 11.12
C VAL A 270 4.33 8.79 12.36
N SER A 271 3.15 9.38 12.21
CA SER A 271 2.14 9.49 13.27
C SER A 271 1.58 8.12 13.70
N SER A 272 1.20 7.99 14.97
CA SER A 272 0.44 6.83 15.48
C SER A 272 -0.95 6.70 14.87
N LEU A 273 -1.40 7.68 14.08
CA LEU A 273 -2.61 7.60 13.26
C LEU A 273 -2.65 6.31 12.44
N VAL A 274 -1.51 5.88 11.88
CA VAL A 274 -1.42 4.66 11.09
C VAL A 274 -1.77 3.41 11.90
N ASN A 275 -1.69 3.41 13.23
CA ASN A 275 -1.94 2.21 14.05
C ASN A 275 -3.31 1.58 13.78
N ASN A 276 -4.35 2.39 13.62
CA ASN A 276 -5.69 1.93 13.24
C ASN A 276 -5.80 1.80 11.72
N SER A 277 -5.98 0.58 11.23
CA SER A 277 -6.07 0.29 9.79
C SER A 277 -7.25 0.94 9.07
N ARG A 278 -8.26 1.42 9.81
CA ARG A 278 -9.38 2.18 9.23
C ARG A 278 -9.00 3.61 8.84
N ASN A 279 -7.89 4.13 9.37
CA ASN A 279 -7.42 5.47 9.01
C ASN A 279 -6.72 5.39 7.66
N ASN A 280 -7.35 5.98 6.64
CA ASN A 280 -6.87 6.01 5.27
C ASN A 280 -6.73 7.46 4.80
N SER A 281 -5.60 8.11 5.14
CA SER A 281 -5.37 9.51 4.79
C SER A 281 -3.88 9.81 4.61
N PRO A 282 -3.52 10.92 3.90
CA PRO A 282 -2.12 11.30 3.67
C PRO A 282 -1.29 11.44 4.94
N GLU A 283 -1.91 11.83 6.06
CA GLU A 283 -1.25 11.98 7.36
C GLU A 283 -0.68 10.66 7.91
N CYS A 284 -1.09 9.50 7.37
CA CYS A 284 -0.46 8.22 7.68
C CYS A 284 0.99 8.13 7.18
N LEU A 285 1.34 8.88 6.12
CA LEU A 285 2.67 8.90 5.51
C LEU A 285 3.51 10.11 5.94
N GLN A 286 2.91 11.12 6.58
CA GLN A 286 3.63 12.34 6.88
C GLN A 286 4.74 12.11 7.92
N PRO A 287 5.97 12.60 7.67
CA PRO A 287 7.02 12.59 8.65
C PRO A 287 6.62 13.33 9.92
N VAL A 288 6.98 12.79 11.08
CA VAL A 288 6.81 13.46 12.37
C VAL A 288 8.16 13.58 13.07
N ASP A 289 8.30 14.58 13.94
CA ASP A 289 9.42 14.58 14.88
C ASP A 289 9.08 13.69 16.08
N PRO A 290 9.78 12.55 16.28
CA PRO A 290 9.49 11.64 17.37
C PRO A 290 9.81 12.23 18.76
N THR A 291 10.53 13.35 18.83
CA THR A 291 10.86 14.05 20.09
C THR A 291 9.72 14.95 20.57
N VAL A 292 8.83 15.38 19.67
CA VAL A 292 7.69 16.25 19.99
C VAL A 292 6.51 15.38 20.42
N LYS A 293 6.41 15.13 21.73
CA LYS A 293 5.21 14.50 22.32
C LYS A 293 4.01 15.43 22.16
N LYS A 294 3.08 15.10 21.26
CA LYS A 294 1.76 15.76 21.24
C LYS A 294 1.07 15.52 22.58
N ALA A 295 0.62 16.59 23.22
CA ALA A 295 -0.24 16.51 24.40
C ALA A 295 -1.45 15.62 24.08
N PRO A 296 -1.89 14.75 25.02
CA PRO A 296 -3.00 13.85 24.77
C PRO A 296 -4.25 14.64 24.41
N GLN A 297 -4.67 14.55 23.15
CA GLN A 297 -5.98 15.01 22.71
C GLN A 297 -7.02 14.11 23.38
N THR A 298 -7.77 14.66 24.33
CA THR A 298 -8.88 13.95 24.98
C THR A 298 -9.90 13.58 23.92
N SER A 299 -9.99 12.29 23.58
CA SER A 299 -11.07 11.77 22.73
C SER A 299 -12.44 12.03 23.38
N ALA A 300 -13.49 12.12 22.56
CA ALA A 300 -14.87 12.19 23.08
C ALA A 300 -15.19 11.02 24.02
N SER A 301 -14.63 9.83 23.77
CA SER A 301 -14.76 8.66 24.65
C SER A 301 -14.06 8.82 26.00
N SER A 302 -12.95 9.56 26.08
CA SER A 302 -12.27 9.83 27.35
C SER A 302 -12.93 10.97 28.14
N LYS A 303 -13.67 11.88 27.49
CA LYS A 303 -14.62 12.78 28.18
C LYS A 303 -15.84 12.03 28.71
N MET A 304 -16.39 11.08 27.93
CA MET A 304 -17.55 10.28 28.33
C MET A 304 -17.24 9.33 29.50
N MET A 305 -16.09 8.64 29.49
CA MET A 305 -15.66 7.84 30.64
C MET A 305 -15.38 8.66 31.90
N ARG A 306 -14.83 9.89 31.76
CA ARG A 306 -14.66 10.80 32.90
C ARG A 306 -16.01 11.33 33.42
N SER A 307 -17.01 11.49 32.57
CA SER A 307 -18.39 11.82 32.95
C SER A 307 -19.07 10.66 33.68
N TRP A 308 -18.87 9.43 33.19
CA TRP A 308 -19.41 8.21 33.78
C TRP A 308 -18.77 7.90 35.14
N LEU A 309 -17.45 8.06 35.30
CA LEU A 309 -16.77 7.94 36.60
C LEU A 309 -17.18 9.00 37.63
N LYS A 310 -17.66 10.18 37.16
CA LYS A 310 -18.23 11.22 38.03
C LYS A 310 -19.67 10.94 38.44
N THR A 311 -20.35 10.00 37.80
CA THR A 311 -21.73 9.62 38.11
C THR A 311 -21.73 8.16 38.55
N GLY A 312 -21.45 7.94 39.83
CA GLY A 312 -21.50 6.62 40.46
C GLY A 312 -22.86 5.93 40.30
N SER A 313 -22.80 4.59 40.35
CA SER A 313 -23.84 3.55 40.19
C SER A 313 -25.30 3.89 40.55
N PRO A 314 -26.29 3.23 39.88
CA PRO A 314 -27.69 3.62 39.94
C PRO A 314 -28.36 3.20 41.25
N VAL A 315 -29.04 4.14 41.90
CA VAL A 315 -30.04 3.85 42.94
C VAL A 315 -31.45 3.89 42.32
N LYS A 316 -32.21 2.84 42.65
CA LYS A 316 -33.64 2.56 42.44
C LYS A 316 -34.53 3.71 41.91
N ARG A 317 -35.27 3.37 40.84
CA ARG A 317 -36.43 4.07 40.26
C ARG A 317 -37.47 4.48 41.32
N LYS A 318 -37.99 5.70 41.17
CA LYS A 318 -39.39 6.08 41.36
C LYS A 318 -39.76 7.13 40.29
N GLU A 319 -40.88 6.93 39.61
CA GLU A 319 -41.60 7.95 38.82
C GLU A 319 -42.24 8.99 39.78
N PRO A 320 -42.50 10.25 39.35
CA PRO A 320 -43.69 10.55 38.54
C PRO A 320 -43.55 11.63 37.44
N GLU A 321 -44.49 11.53 36.49
CA GLU A 321 -45.24 12.47 35.63
C GLU A 321 -44.79 13.91 35.26
N ASN A 322 -45.01 14.17 33.95
CA ASN A 322 -45.46 15.37 33.22
C ASN A 322 -44.83 16.76 33.41
N SER A 323 -44.32 17.32 32.31
CA SER A 323 -44.88 18.52 31.65
C SER A 323 -44.02 18.95 30.44
N GLU A 324 -44.63 19.79 29.61
CA GLU A 324 -44.42 19.95 28.17
C GLU A 324 -43.27 20.90 27.75
N THR A 325 -42.97 20.79 26.45
CA THR A 325 -42.70 21.87 25.47
C THR A 325 -41.29 22.41 25.15
N LYS A 326 -41.11 22.51 23.81
CA LYS A 326 -40.29 23.42 22.97
C LYS A 326 -38.84 23.01 22.62
N GLY A 327 -38.66 22.66 21.34
CA GLY A 327 -37.47 23.06 20.57
C GLY A 327 -37.70 24.42 19.88
N PRO A 328 -36.93 24.79 18.84
CA PRO A 328 -35.66 24.25 18.33
C PRO A 328 -34.55 25.34 18.31
N GLU A 329 -33.33 25.04 17.85
CA GLU A 329 -32.61 25.88 16.86
C GLU A 329 -31.20 25.34 16.55
N GLY A 330 -30.91 25.24 15.26
CA GLY A 330 -29.62 24.83 14.71
C GLY A 330 -28.71 26.00 14.36
N LYS A 331 -27.44 25.68 14.08
CA LYS A 331 -26.49 26.54 13.36
C LYS A 331 -25.39 25.67 12.73
N SER A 332 -25.36 25.65 11.39
CA SER A 332 -24.22 25.24 10.55
C SER A 332 -23.57 26.53 9.96
N PRO A 333 -22.48 26.47 9.17
CA PRO A 333 -21.13 26.75 9.65
C PRO A 333 -20.50 27.98 8.98
N SER A 334 -19.58 28.65 9.69
CA SER A 334 -18.72 29.67 9.11
C SER A 334 -17.54 29.03 8.37
N GLN A 335 -17.54 29.15 7.04
CA GLN A 335 -16.42 28.82 6.16
C GLN A 335 -15.19 29.67 6.53
N LYS A 336 -14.10 29.02 6.94
CA LYS A 336 -12.75 29.60 6.94
C LYS A 336 -11.93 28.82 5.93
N GLN A 337 -11.42 29.54 4.94
CA GLN A 337 -10.43 29.04 3.96
C GLN A 337 -9.27 28.37 4.71
N LYS A 338 -8.95 27.13 4.34
CA LYS A 338 -7.81 26.41 4.90
C LYS A 338 -6.53 26.91 4.23
N PRO A 339 -5.47 27.21 5.00
CA PRO A 339 -4.17 27.53 4.45
C PRO A 339 -3.52 26.27 3.83
N ILE A 340 -2.72 26.50 2.80
CA ILE A 340 -1.88 25.52 2.10
C ILE A 340 -1.11 24.65 3.12
N GLY A 341 -1.17 23.33 2.93
CA GLY A 341 -0.60 22.37 3.86
C GLY A 341 0.93 22.35 3.88
N PRO A 342 1.57 22.07 5.03
CA PRO A 342 3.03 22.08 5.20
C PRO A 342 3.79 21.05 4.33
N LEU A 343 3.08 20.09 3.72
CA LEU A 343 3.66 19.10 2.81
C LEU A 343 4.19 19.75 1.51
N GLN A 344 3.42 20.68 0.94
CA GLN A 344 3.82 21.40 -0.27
C GLN A 344 4.93 22.40 0.03
N GLN A 345 4.93 22.98 1.23
CA GLN A 345 5.96 23.89 1.72
C GLN A 345 7.30 23.20 1.98
N TRP A 346 7.30 21.93 2.36
CA TRP A 346 8.53 21.14 2.49
C TRP A 346 9.07 20.67 1.12
N LEU A 347 8.19 20.22 0.22
CA LEU A 347 8.58 19.80 -1.14
C LEU A 347 9.13 20.96 -1.98
N LEU A 348 8.67 22.19 -1.76
CA LEU A 348 9.13 23.40 -2.47
C LEU A 348 10.23 24.16 -1.71
N GLY A 349 10.49 23.85 -0.44
CA GLY A 349 11.22 24.72 0.49
C GLY A 349 12.74 24.55 0.54
N ASN A 350 13.35 23.64 -0.22
CA ASN A 350 14.80 23.43 -0.18
C ASN A 350 15.60 24.25 -1.21
N SER A 351 15.05 25.39 -1.64
CA SER A 351 15.72 26.37 -2.50
C SER A 351 16.37 27.51 -1.69
N SER A 352 17.15 27.23 -0.65
CA SER A 352 18.19 28.16 -0.16
C SER A 352 18.96 27.60 1.03
N SER A 353 20.13 27.02 0.80
CA SER A 353 21.21 27.14 1.79
C SER A 353 22.57 27.26 1.09
N LYS A 354 23.23 28.37 1.41
CA LYS A 354 24.48 28.91 0.87
C LYS A 354 25.62 27.88 0.88
N ARG A 355 26.41 27.86 -0.19
CA ARG A 355 27.76 27.29 -0.22
C ARG A 355 28.63 27.96 0.87
N PRO A 356 29.44 27.23 1.63
CA PRO A 356 30.58 27.85 2.31
C PRO A 356 31.66 28.19 1.28
N ARG A 357 32.21 29.40 1.37
CA ARG A 357 33.40 29.83 0.62
C ARG A 357 34.65 29.25 1.28
N SER A 358 35.58 28.85 0.40
CA SER A 358 37.03 28.60 0.54
C SER A 358 37.50 27.73 1.70
#